data_AF-A0A061F8S6-F1
#
_entry.id   AF-A0A061F8S6-F1
#
_cell.length_a   1.000
_cell.length_b   1.000
_cell.length_c   1.000
_cell.angle_alpha   90.00
_cell.angle_beta   90.00
_cell.angle_gamma   90.00
#
_symmetry.space_group_name_H-M   'P 1'
#
loop_
_entity.id
_entity.type
_entity.pdbx_description
1 polymer ?
#
loop_
_entity_poly.entity_id
_entity_poly.type
_entity_poly.pdbx_seq_one_letter_code
_entity_poly.pdbx_strand_id
1 'polypeptide(L)'
;MLNLRKLEIFFEDFKEDLDKKLPIIKSKRIRSLSIRRGERIDTPTLVFLLSSCFTICELSLSAEIGTLPEYHHFSSNIAYILLSGCKLEEDPLPTLEKLPNLRILKLDEEAFTGKKMVCSAECFPKLDSLSLLWLRNLEELKVDEGAMPTLRHLEIEYCSELKMLPDGLRFITTLRQLKIEWMPKAFKDKLVEGGEDFYKVQHVPSIIVENCHEVTPIILRLKL
;
A
#
# COMPACT_ATOMS: atom_id res chain seq x y z
N MET A 1 -30.40 -13.14 -13.23
CA MET A 1 -29.04 -13.71 -13.09
C MET A 1 -28.11 -12.59 -12.63
N LEU A 2 -27.63 -12.64 -11.39
CA LEU A 2 -26.83 -11.56 -10.79
C LEU A 2 -25.40 -11.56 -11.39
N ASN A 3 -25.06 -10.49 -12.12
CA ASN A 3 -23.71 -10.20 -12.63
C ASN A 3 -22.83 -9.62 -11.51
N LEU A 4 -22.61 -10.40 -10.45
CA LEU A 4 -21.74 -9.99 -9.34
C LEU A 4 -20.26 -10.04 -9.79
N ARG A 5 -19.71 -8.89 -10.19
CA ARG A 5 -18.28 -8.70 -10.51
C ARG A 5 -17.46 -8.24 -9.31
N LYS A 6 -18.12 -7.71 -8.28
CA LYS A 6 -17.53 -7.27 -7.03
C LYS A 6 -18.14 -8.09 -5.89
N LEU A 7 -17.29 -8.66 -5.06
CA LEU A 7 -17.67 -9.35 -3.83
C LEU A 7 -17.01 -8.61 -2.67
N GLU A 8 -17.85 -8.06 -1.80
CA GLU A 8 -17.42 -7.54 -0.51
C GLU A 8 -17.76 -8.57 0.57
N ILE A 9 -16.75 -8.95 1.32
CA ILE A 9 -16.83 -9.92 2.40
C ILE A 9 -16.49 -9.20 3.69
N PHE A 10 -17.55 -8.83 4.41
CA PHE A 10 -17.46 -8.51 5.82
C PHE A 10 -17.58 -9.82 6.62
N PHE A 11 -16.65 -10.06 7.55
CA PHE A 11 -16.71 -11.21 8.45
C PHE A 11 -17.10 -10.71 9.85
N GLU A 12 -18.32 -11.01 10.29
CA GLU A 12 -18.77 -10.79 11.68
C GLU A 12 -18.53 -12.05 12.52
N ASP A 13 -18.99 -13.21 12.02
CA ASP A 13 -18.64 -14.54 12.52
C ASP A 13 -17.98 -15.31 11.39
N PHE A 14 -16.66 -15.45 11.50
CA PHE A 14 -15.82 -15.94 10.42
C PHE A 14 -16.20 -17.31 9.88
N LYS A 15 -16.56 -18.25 10.77
CA LYS A 15 -16.80 -19.64 10.36
C LYS A 15 -18.12 -19.76 9.62
N GLU A 16 -19.17 -19.11 10.13
CA GLU A 16 -20.50 -19.15 9.53
C GLU A 16 -20.56 -18.35 8.22
N ASP A 17 -19.87 -17.20 8.16
CA ASP A 17 -19.80 -16.38 6.95
C ASP A 17 -18.97 -17.02 5.85
N LEU A 18 -17.89 -17.72 6.20
CA LEU A 18 -17.01 -18.38 5.23
C LEU A 18 -17.75 -19.51 4.51
N ASP A 19 -18.49 -20.36 5.23
CA ASP A 19 -19.26 -21.46 4.64
C ASP A 19 -20.34 -20.95 3.66
N LYS A 20 -20.99 -19.83 3.99
CA LYS A 20 -22.00 -19.20 3.12
C LYS A 20 -21.38 -18.54 1.89
N LYS A 21 -20.19 -17.94 2.01
CA LYS A 21 -19.56 -17.14 0.95
C LYS A 21 -18.60 -17.95 0.08
N LEU A 22 -18.13 -19.11 0.54
CA LEU A 22 -17.22 -20.02 -0.16
C LEU A 22 -17.62 -20.39 -1.60
N PRO A 23 -18.88 -20.76 -1.88
CA PRO A 23 -19.31 -21.03 -3.25
C PRO A 23 -19.22 -19.80 -4.17
N ILE A 24 -19.38 -18.61 -3.58
CA ILE A 24 -19.33 -17.34 -4.29
C ILE A 24 -17.86 -16.98 -4.56
N ILE A 25 -16.98 -17.09 -3.56
CA ILE A 25 -15.52 -16.91 -3.65
C ILE A 25 -14.92 -17.75 -4.79
N LYS A 26 -15.33 -19.03 -4.90
CA LYS A 26 -14.86 -19.96 -5.95
C LYS A 26 -15.45 -19.68 -7.34
N SER A 27 -16.36 -18.71 -7.47
CA SER A 27 -16.98 -18.36 -8.74
C SER A 27 -16.01 -17.61 -9.65
N LYS A 28 -15.86 -18.08 -10.90
CA LYS A 28 -15.05 -17.42 -11.95
C LYS A 28 -15.54 -16.02 -12.38
N ARG A 29 -16.59 -15.50 -11.74
CA ARG A 29 -17.22 -14.22 -12.10
C ARG A 29 -16.68 -13.04 -11.29
N ILE A 30 -16.03 -13.30 -10.15
CA ILE A 30 -15.54 -12.24 -9.28
C ILE A 30 -14.26 -11.65 -9.86
N ARG A 31 -14.23 -10.31 -9.89
CA ARG A 31 -13.09 -9.49 -10.31
C ARG A 31 -12.54 -8.65 -9.17
N SER A 32 -13.37 -8.28 -8.20
CA SER A 32 -12.97 -7.45 -7.05
C SER A 32 -13.36 -8.16 -5.76
N LEU A 33 -12.38 -8.36 -4.88
CA LEU A 33 -12.53 -8.99 -3.57
C LEU A 33 -12.16 -7.98 -2.48
N SER A 34 -13.11 -7.63 -1.62
CA SER A 34 -12.83 -6.87 -0.41
C SER A 34 -13.04 -7.76 0.81
N ILE A 35 -12.03 -7.87 1.66
CA ILE A 35 -12.07 -8.59 2.93
C ILE A 35 -11.96 -7.55 4.03
N ARG A 36 -12.97 -7.47 4.89
CA ARG A 36 -12.96 -6.60 6.05
C ARG A 36 -13.26 -7.41 7.31
N ARG A 37 -12.42 -7.27 8.33
CA ARG A 37 -12.59 -7.94 9.63
C ARG A 37 -12.02 -7.05 10.73
N GLY A 38 -12.78 -6.88 11.81
CA GLY A 38 -12.33 -6.11 12.99
C GLY A 38 -11.31 -6.84 13.86
N GLU A 39 -11.12 -8.15 13.63
CA GLU A 39 -10.20 -9.02 14.34
C GLU A 39 -9.08 -9.52 13.41
N ARG A 40 -8.03 -10.08 14.01
CA ARG A 40 -6.92 -10.71 13.29
C ARG A 40 -7.39 -11.91 12.45
N ILE A 41 -6.92 -11.97 11.20
CA ILE A 41 -7.04 -13.15 10.33
C ILE A 41 -5.74 -13.93 10.42
N ASP A 42 -5.83 -15.21 10.78
CA ASP A 42 -4.67 -16.10 10.75
C ASP A 42 -4.20 -16.39 9.31
N THR A 43 -2.89 -16.60 9.15
CA THR A 43 -2.25 -16.84 7.85
C THR A 43 -2.87 -18.02 7.08
N PRO A 44 -3.12 -19.20 7.69
CA PRO A 44 -3.74 -20.32 6.98
C PRO A 44 -5.09 -19.95 6.35
N THR A 45 -5.92 -19.18 7.05
CA THR A 45 -7.22 -18.83 6.47
C THR A 45 -7.11 -17.73 5.42
N LEU A 46 -6.21 -16.77 5.58
CA LEU A 46 -5.93 -15.80 4.52
C LEU A 46 -5.43 -16.51 3.25
N VAL A 47 -4.51 -17.47 3.37
CA VAL A 47 -4.03 -18.31 2.27
C VAL A 47 -5.18 -19.04 1.58
N PHE A 48 -6.08 -19.65 2.36
CA PHE A 48 -7.24 -20.35 1.82
C PHE A 48 -8.18 -19.43 1.02
N LEU A 49 -8.44 -18.23 1.52
CA LEU A 49 -9.27 -17.22 0.85
C LEU A 49 -8.65 -16.77 -0.47
N LEU A 50 -7.36 -16.41 -0.46
CA LEU A 50 -6.66 -15.92 -1.66
C LEU A 50 -6.52 -17.02 -2.71
N SER A 51 -6.15 -18.23 -2.30
CA SER A 51 -5.99 -19.39 -3.20
C SER A 51 -7.31 -19.83 -3.84
N SER A 52 -8.45 -19.49 -3.23
CA SER A 52 -9.78 -19.79 -3.77
C SER A 52 -10.23 -18.80 -4.87
N CYS A 53 -9.52 -17.68 -5.06
CA CYS A 53 -9.91 -16.54 -5.87
C CYS A 53 -8.91 -16.24 -7.00
N PHE A 54 -8.84 -17.07 -8.04
CA PHE A 54 -7.82 -16.94 -9.11
C PHE A 54 -8.20 -15.98 -10.27
N THR A 55 -9.42 -15.45 -10.31
CA THR A 55 -9.88 -14.54 -11.39
C THR A 55 -9.89 -13.07 -11.00
N ILE A 56 -9.58 -12.76 -9.74
CA ILE A 56 -9.68 -11.39 -9.21
C ILE A 56 -8.57 -10.52 -9.80
N CYS A 57 -8.91 -9.27 -10.08
CA CYS A 57 -8.00 -8.21 -10.49
C CYS A 57 -7.88 -7.11 -9.43
N GLU A 58 -8.76 -7.06 -8.44
CA GLU A 58 -8.71 -6.10 -7.33
C GLU A 58 -8.82 -6.83 -6.00
N LEU A 59 -7.91 -6.50 -5.08
CA LEU A 59 -7.93 -6.98 -3.70
C LEU A 59 -7.93 -5.78 -2.76
N SER A 60 -8.86 -5.75 -1.82
CA SER A 60 -8.85 -4.84 -0.67
C SER A 60 -8.88 -5.67 0.60
N LEU A 61 -7.89 -5.48 1.47
CA LEU A 61 -7.78 -6.20 2.74
C LEU A 61 -7.73 -5.18 3.87
N SER A 62 -8.73 -5.21 4.74
CA SER A 62 -8.85 -4.39 5.94
C SER A 62 -9.05 -5.29 7.14
N ALA A 63 -7.94 -5.79 7.68
CA ALA A 63 -7.89 -6.71 8.82
C ALA A 63 -6.44 -6.87 9.28
N GLU A 64 -6.20 -7.09 10.58
CA GLU A 64 -4.87 -7.43 11.07
C GLU A 64 -4.45 -8.81 10.55
N ILE A 65 -3.27 -8.92 9.94
CA ILE A 65 -2.73 -10.19 9.43
C ILE A 65 -1.30 -10.47 9.90
N GLY A 66 -0.52 -9.44 10.21
CA GLY A 66 0.87 -9.54 10.66
C GLY A 66 1.86 -9.86 9.54
N THR A 67 1.57 -10.85 8.69
CA THR A 67 2.44 -11.23 7.55
C THR A 67 1.63 -11.49 6.28
N LEU A 68 2.19 -11.09 5.13
CA LEU A 68 1.60 -11.43 3.84
C LEU A 68 1.91 -12.89 3.50
N PRO A 69 0.93 -13.63 2.94
CA PRO A 69 1.20 -14.90 2.29
C PRO A 69 2.18 -14.76 1.13
N GLU A 70 2.77 -15.86 0.68
CA GLU A 70 3.58 -15.85 -0.53
C GLU A 70 2.78 -15.44 -1.78
N TYR A 71 3.47 -14.80 -2.73
CA TYR A 71 2.89 -14.23 -3.95
C TYR A 71 2.08 -15.24 -4.80
N HIS A 72 2.39 -16.54 -4.71
CA HIS A 72 1.73 -17.58 -5.50
C HIS A 72 0.31 -17.90 -5.02
N HIS A 73 -0.08 -17.43 -3.82
CA HIS A 73 -1.47 -17.50 -3.35
C HIS A 73 -2.37 -16.42 -3.96
N PHE A 74 -1.77 -15.40 -4.57
CA PHE A 74 -2.49 -14.28 -5.18
C PHE A 74 -2.85 -14.60 -6.63
N SER A 75 -3.98 -14.07 -7.10
CA SER A 75 -4.33 -14.11 -8.52
C SER A 75 -3.32 -13.32 -9.35
N SER A 76 -2.79 -13.95 -10.41
CA SER A 76 -1.88 -13.31 -11.36
C SER A 76 -2.53 -12.17 -12.15
N ASN A 77 -3.87 -12.03 -12.11
CA ASN A 77 -4.62 -10.95 -12.75
C ASN A 77 -4.72 -9.69 -11.89
N ILE A 78 -4.20 -9.71 -10.66
CA ILE A 78 -4.28 -8.56 -9.74
C ILE A 78 -3.57 -7.36 -10.32
N ALA A 79 -4.34 -6.28 -10.46
CA ALA A 79 -3.93 -4.97 -10.92
C ALA A 79 -4.09 -3.89 -9.84
N TYR A 80 -4.91 -4.14 -8.82
CA TYR A 80 -5.15 -3.21 -7.71
C TYR A 80 -5.04 -3.94 -6.37
N ILE A 81 -4.24 -3.40 -5.46
CA ILE A 81 -4.18 -3.82 -4.06
C ILE A 81 -4.36 -2.60 -3.16
N LEU A 82 -5.28 -2.72 -2.19
CA LEU A 82 -5.37 -1.86 -1.02
C LEU A 82 -5.17 -2.72 0.22
N LEU A 83 -4.14 -2.44 1.00
CA LEU A 83 -3.94 -3.00 2.33
C LEU A 83 -4.23 -1.90 3.34
N SER A 84 -5.06 -2.18 4.32
CA SER A 84 -5.46 -1.25 5.39
C SER A 84 -5.49 -2.02 6.71
N GLY A 85 -4.93 -1.45 7.78
CA GLY A 85 -4.94 -2.06 9.12
C GLY A 85 -4.28 -3.44 9.19
N CYS A 86 -3.44 -3.79 8.21
CA CYS A 86 -2.84 -5.12 8.07
C CYS A 86 -1.75 -5.42 9.11
N LYS A 87 -1.15 -4.34 9.67
CA LYS A 87 -0.06 -4.40 10.63
C LYS A 87 1.07 -5.32 10.21
N LEU A 88 1.50 -5.19 8.96
CA LEU A 88 2.59 -6.00 8.42
C LEU A 88 3.90 -5.66 9.12
N GLU A 89 4.51 -6.67 9.72
CA GLU A 89 5.77 -6.55 10.46
C GLU A 89 6.97 -6.61 9.49
N GLU A 90 6.82 -7.36 8.40
CA GLU A 90 7.80 -7.50 7.33
C GLU A 90 7.46 -6.61 6.12
N ASP A 91 8.48 -6.22 5.36
CA ASP A 91 8.33 -5.42 4.15
C ASP A 91 7.39 -6.11 3.15
N PRO A 92 6.27 -5.49 2.75
CA PRO A 92 5.34 -6.10 1.79
C PRO A 92 5.87 -6.10 0.36
N LEU A 93 6.81 -5.21 0.01
CA LEU A 93 7.20 -4.99 -1.38
C LEU A 93 7.81 -6.23 -2.07
N PRO A 94 8.69 -7.04 -1.43
CA PRO A 94 9.26 -8.25 -2.03
C PRO A 94 8.24 -9.32 -2.44
N THR A 95 7.06 -9.33 -1.80
CA THR A 95 5.95 -10.22 -2.16
C THR A 95 5.13 -9.60 -3.28
N LEU A 96 4.79 -8.31 -3.16
CA LEU A 96 3.89 -7.61 -4.07
C LEU A 96 4.53 -7.29 -5.43
N GLU A 97 5.86 -7.11 -5.48
CA GLU A 97 6.60 -6.83 -6.72
C GLU A 97 6.55 -8.00 -7.71
N LYS A 98 6.32 -9.22 -7.20
CA LYS A 98 6.19 -10.44 -8.00
C LYS A 98 4.85 -10.56 -8.72
N LEU A 99 3.91 -9.65 -8.47
CA LEU A 99 2.61 -9.63 -9.14
C LEU A 99 2.74 -8.95 -10.52
N PRO A 100 2.64 -9.71 -11.62
CA PRO A 100 3.09 -9.25 -12.95
C PRO A 100 2.17 -8.21 -13.60
N ASN A 101 1.00 -7.97 -13.01
CA ASN A 101 -0.02 -7.06 -13.52
C ASN A 101 -0.38 -5.96 -12.53
N LEU A 102 0.33 -5.84 -11.40
CA LEU A 102 0.01 -4.84 -10.39
C LEU A 102 0.26 -3.43 -10.94
N ARG A 103 -0.80 -2.61 -10.94
CA ARG A 103 -0.79 -1.23 -11.44
C ARG A 103 -1.01 -0.21 -10.34
N ILE A 104 -1.78 -0.56 -9.31
CA ILE A 104 -2.10 0.33 -8.20
C ILE A 104 -1.84 -0.42 -6.90
N LEU A 105 -0.98 0.16 -6.06
CA LEU A 105 -0.71 -0.31 -4.71
C LEU A 105 -1.00 0.81 -3.73
N LYS A 106 -1.87 0.54 -2.76
CA LYS A 106 -2.16 1.43 -1.64
C LYS A 106 -1.90 0.71 -0.33
N LEU A 107 -1.05 1.30 0.49
CA LEU A 107 -0.83 0.92 1.88
C LEU A 107 -1.43 2.03 2.72
N ASP A 108 -2.44 1.70 3.53
CA ASP A 108 -3.25 2.67 4.28
C ASP A 108 -3.36 2.25 5.74
N GLU A 109 -3.64 3.20 6.63
CA GLU A 109 -3.97 3.00 8.05
C GLU A 109 -3.20 1.85 8.72
N GLU A 110 -1.93 2.05 9.11
CA GLU A 110 -1.12 0.99 9.75
C GLU A 110 -1.01 -0.33 8.94
N ALA A 111 -1.13 -0.30 7.61
CA ALA A 111 -0.92 -1.48 6.78
C ALA A 111 0.47 -2.10 6.97
N PHE A 112 1.48 -1.28 7.24
CA PHE A 112 2.84 -1.67 7.55
C PHE A 112 3.29 -0.98 8.84
N THR A 113 3.77 -1.76 9.81
CA THR A 113 4.22 -1.29 11.12
C THR A 113 5.73 -1.33 11.27
N GLY A 114 6.44 -1.90 10.29
CA GLY A 114 7.90 -1.83 10.20
C GLY A 114 8.41 -0.44 9.82
N LYS A 115 9.74 -0.32 9.80
CA LYS A 115 10.43 0.99 9.66
C LYS A 115 10.97 1.26 8.27
N LYS A 116 11.17 0.21 7.47
CA LYS A 116 11.87 0.30 6.20
C LYS A 116 11.19 -0.55 5.14
N MET A 117 11.00 0.03 3.97
CA MET A 117 10.62 -0.70 2.75
C MET A 117 11.70 -0.52 1.68
N VAL A 118 11.94 -1.56 0.90
CA VAL A 118 12.94 -1.60 -0.16
C VAL A 118 12.32 -2.05 -1.47
N CYS A 119 12.50 -1.23 -2.50
CA CYS A 119 12.21 -1.57 -3.88
C CYS A 119 13.53 -1.69 -4.64
N SER A 120 13.91 -2.91 -4.98
CA SER A 120 15.13 -3.19 -5.74
C SER A 120 14.96 -2.87 -7.22
N ALA A 121 16.06 -2.84 -7.97
CA ALA A 121 16.01 -2.67 -9.42
C ALA A 121 15.03 -3.67 -10.06
N GLU A 122 14.33 -3.25 -11.11
CA GLU A 122 13.33 -4.05 -11.83
C GLU A 122 12.07 -4.43 -11.02
N CYS A 123 11.92 -3.96 -9.76
CA CYS A 123 10.68 -4.13 -9.00
C CYS A 123 9.50 -3.43 -9.71
N PHE A 124 8.31 -4.03 -9.62
CA PHE A 124 7.04 -3.45 -10.08
C PHE A 124 7.05 -2.91 -11.52
N PRO A 125 7.19 -3.78 -12.53
CA PRO A 125 7.36 -3.37 -13.94
C PRO A 125 6.16 -2.66 -14.57
N LYS A 126 4.98 -2.67 -13.93
CA LYS A 126 3.73 -2.08 -14.44
C LYS A 126 3.01 -1.17 -13.44
N LEU A 127 3.65 -0.84 -12.32
CA LEU A 127 3.01 -0.01 -11.30
C LEU A 127 2.86 1.42 -11.81
N ASP A 128 1.63 1.91 -11.85
CA ASP A 128 1.25 3.25 -12.29
C ASP A 128 1.05 4.20 -11.10
N SER A 129 0.62 3.67 -9.95
CA SER A 129 0.28 4.45 -8.75
C SER A 129 0.71 3.74 -7.47
N LEU A 130 1.41 4.47 -6.60
CA LEU A 130 1.76 4.07 -5.25
C LEU A 130 1.24 5.10 -4.25
N SER A 131 0.44 4.66 -3.29
CA SER A 131 -0.01 5.49 -2.16
C SER A 131 0.49 4.89 -0.85
N LEU A 132 1.21 5.70 -0.06
CA LEU A 132 1.67 5.39 1.29
C LEU A 132 0.96 6.32 2.26
N LEU A 133 -0.07 5.81 2.92
CA LEU A 133 -1.01 6.59 3.70
C LEU A 133 -0.98 6.09 5.15
N TRP A 134 -0.84 7.02 6.10
CA TRP A 134 -0.92 6.74 7.54
C TRP A 134 0.07 5.65 8.03
N LEU A 135 1.24 5.53 7.38
CA LEU A 135 2.32 4.61 7.78
C LEU A 135 3.24 5.28 8.81
N ARG A 136 2.73 5.46 10.03
CA ARG A 136 3.36 6.29 11.07
C ARG A 136 4.76 5.84 11.48
N ASN A 137 5.09 4.56 11.36
CA ASN A 137 6.39 4.00 11.76
C ASN A 137 7.42 3.98 10.62
N LEU A 138 7.01 4.27 9.38
CA LEU A 138 7.90 4.18 8.23
C LEU A 138 8.95 5.29 8.30
N GLU A 139 10.21 4.93 8.51
CA GLU A 139 11.33 5.86 8.58
C GLU A 139 12.06 6.02 7.24
N GLU A 140 12.09 4.95 6.42
CA GLU A 140 12.85 4.89 5.18
C GLU A 140 12.08 4.12 4.09
N LEU A 141 11.92 4.76 2.93
CA LEU A 141 11.62 4.06 1.68
C LEU A 141 12.89 4.10 0.83
N LYS A 142 13.42 2.93 0.49
CA LYS A 142 14.56 2.80 -0.42
C LYS A 142 14.05 2.37 -1.80
N VAL A 143 14.47 3.09 -2.83
CA VAL A 143 14.16 2.77 -4.24
C VAL A 143 15.49 2.78 -4.99
N ASP A 144 15.87 1.64 -5.55
CA ASP A 144 17.07 1.52 -6.38
C ASP A 144 16.80 2.04 -7.80
N GLU A 145 17.86 2.38 -8.53
CA GLU A 145 17.76 2.75 -9.94
C GLU A 145 17.14 1.60 -10.76
N GLY A 146 16.22 1.92 -11.67
CA GLY A 146 15.49 0.94 -12.48
C GLY A 146 14.24 0.34 -11.81
N ALA A 147 13.94 0.70 -10.56
CA ALA A 147 12.69 0.37 -9.90
C ALA A 147 11.49 1.14 -10.49
N MET A 148 10.32 0.51 -10.51
CA MET A 148 9.02 1.12 -10.85
C MET A 148 9.05 1.97 -12.15
N PRO A 149 9.49 1.41 -13.30
CA PRO A 149 9.76 2.17 -14.52
C PRO A 149 8.53 2.82 -15.17
N THR A 150 7.32 2.46 -14.73
CA THR A 150 6.06 2.99 -15.26
C THR A 150 5.33 3.94 -14.30
N LEU A 151 5.87 4.20 -13.11
CA LEU A 151 5.16 4.93 -12.05
C LEU A 151 4.82 6.35 -12.50
N ARG A 152 3.56 6.75 -12.32
CA ARG A 152 3.02 8.05 -12.71
C ARG A 152 2.53 8.87 -11.53
N HIS A 153 2.09 8.23 -10.46
CA HIS A 153 1.56 8.90 -9.27
C HIS A 153 2.19 8.31 -8.02
N LEU A 154 2.76 9.19 -7.19
CA LEU A 154 3.23 8.87 -5.85
C LEU A 154 2.50 9.78 -4.87
N GLU A 155 1.83 9.18 -3.90
CA GLU A 155 1.13 9.87 -2.82
C GLU A 155 1.71 9.42 -1.48
N ILE A 156 2.10 10.38 -0.65
CA ILE A 156 2.60 10.14 0.70
C ILE A 156 1.80 11.03 1.66
N GLU A 157 1.06 10.40 2.55
CA GLU A 157 0.16 11.06 3.48
C GLU A 157 0.38 10.55 4.90
N TYR A 158 0.46 11.44 5.90
CA TYR A 158 0.54 11.06 7.33
C TYR A 158 1.64 10.02 7.68
N CYS A 159 2.77 10.04 6.96
CA CYS A 159 3.93 9.19 7.23
C CYS A 159 4.98 9.96 8.06
N SER A 160 4.63 10.33 9.29
CA SER A 160 5.35 11.34 10.09
C SER A 160 6.82 11.04 10.39
N GLU A 161 7.23 9.78 10.43
CA GLU A 161 8.61 9.37 10.70
C GLU A 161 9.47 9.25 9.44
N LEU A 162 8.89 9.37 8.24
CA LEU A 162 9.61 9.23 6.99
C LEU A 162 10.58 10.40 6.83
N LYS A 163 11.88 10.10 6.74
CA LYS A 163 12.94 11.11 6.86
C LYS A 163 13.20 11.89 5.58
N MET A 164 13.09 11.22 4.43
CA MET A 164 13.40 11.77 3.11
C MET A 164 12.75 10.94 2.00
N LEU A 165 12.69 11.52 0.81
CA LEU A 165 12.38 10.77 -0.40
C LEU A 165 13.56 9.86 -0.81
N PRO A 166 13.30 8.68 -1.41
CA PRO A 166 14.36 7.83 -1.93
C PRO A 166 15.16 8.52 -3.03
N ASP A 167 16.49 8.37 -3.02
CA ASP A 167 17.35 8.90 -4.09
C ASP A 167 16.95 8.37 -5.48
N GLY A 168 16.54 7.11 -5.58
CA GLY A 168 16.14 6.48 -6.84
C GLY A 168 14.94 7.14 -7.53
N LEU A 169 14.17 7.98 -6.83
CA LEU A 169 13.04 8.71 -7.41
C LEU A 169 13.46 9.61 -8.59
N ARG A 170 14.70 10.11 -8.59
CA ARG A 170 15.27 10.92 -9.68
C ARG A 170 15.34 10.17 -11.02
N PHE A 171 15.35 8.85 -11.00
CA PHE A 171 15.40 8.02 -12.20
C PHE A 171 14.01 7.66 -12.74
N ILE A 172 12.95 7.89 -11.96
CA ILE A 172 11.56 7.63 -12.35
C ILE A 172 11.03 8.81 -13.18
N THR A 173 11.54 8.94 -14.40
CA THR A 173 11.19 10.04 -15.32
C THR A 173 9.74 9.99 -15.82
N THR A 174 9.05 8.87 -15.60
CA THR A 174 7.62 8.72 -15.89
C THR A 174 6.71 9.38 -14.87
N LEU A 175 7.23 9.74 -13.68
CA LEU A 175 6.45 10.30 -12.58
C LEU A 175 5.83 11.62 -13.00
N ARG A 176 4.49 11.69 -12.97
CA ARG A 176 3.71 12.86 -13.39
C ARG A 176 3.25 13.69 -12.22
N GLN A 177 2.96 13.03 -11.10
CA GLN A 177 2.49 13.69 -9.90
C GLN A 177 3.14 13.11 -8.66
N LEU A 178 3.60 14.02 -7.81
CA LEU A 178 3.95 13.75 -6.42
C LEU A 178 2.98 14.53 -5.52
N LYS A 179 2.25 13.83 -4.67
CA LYS A 179 1.34 14.42 -3.69
C LYS A 179 1.86 14.13 -2.28
N ILE A 180 2.08 15.20 -1.52
CA ILE A 180 2.59 15.15 -0.14
C ILE A 180 1.57 15.86 0.75
N GLU A 181 0.98 15.13 1.68
CA GLU A 181 -0.08 15.66 2.53
C GLU A 181 0.15 15.29 3.99
N TRP A 182 -0.19 16.22 4.89
CA TRP A 182 -0.17 15.96 6.33
C TRP A 182 1.19 15.45 6.85
N MET A 183 2.28 15.83 6.18
CA MET A 183 3.65 15.51 6.57
C MET A 183 4.24 16.60 7.47
N PRO A 184 5.28 16.29 8.26
CA PRO A 184 6.04 17.31 8.98
C PRO A 184 6.49 18.44 8.06
N LYS A 185 6.41 19.70 8.53
CA LYS A 185 6.94 20.87 7.81
C LYS A 185 8.41 20.66 7.41
N ALA A 186 9.23 20.07 8.28
CA ALA A 186 10.62 19.75 7.99
C ALA A 186 10.79 18.78 6.80
N PHE A 187 9.81 17.90 6.52
CA PHE A 187 9.82 17.05 5.34
C PHE A 187 9.50 17.86 4.09
N LYS A 188 8.46 18.70 4.14
CA LYS A 188 8.10 19.62 3.06
C LYS A 188 9.26 20.55 2.69
N ASP A 189 9.96 21.10 3.67
CA ASP A 189 11.06 22.06 3.45
C ASP A 189 12.27 21.42 2.72
N LYS A 190 12.36 20.08 2.65
CA LYS A 190 13.37 19.40 1.82
C LYS A 190 13.00 19.38 0.33
N LEU A 191 11.73 19.59 -0.02
CA LEU A 191 11.19 19.49 -1.38
C LEU A 191 11.14 20.84 -2.11
N VAL A 192 11.44 21.95 -1.44
CA VAL A 192 11.48 23.28 -2.07
C VAL A 192 12.82 23.50 -2.76
N GLU A 193 12.91 24.48 -3.67
CA GLU A 193 14.15 24.81 -4.37
C GLU A 193 15.31 25.08 -3.38
N GLY A 194 16.44 24.40 -3.58
CA GLY A 194 17.58 24.42 -2.66
C GLY A 194 17.49 23.46 -1.46
N GLY A 195 16.35 22.78 -1.27
CA GLY A 195 16.16 21.75 -0.27
C GLY A 195 16.88 20.44 -0.59
N GLU A 196 17.16 19.65 0.45
CA GLU A 196 17.95 18.41 0.38
C GLU A 196 17.41 17.36 -0.60
N ASP A 197 16.09 17.31 -0.81
CA ASP A 197 15.43 16.32 -1.66
C ASP A 197 14.95 16.90 -3.00
N PHE A 198 15.12 18.20 -3.25
CA PHE A 198 14.60 18.86 -4.44
C PHE A 198 15.10 18.25 -5.75
N TYR A 199 16.39 17.90 -5.82
CA TYR A 199 16.98 17.29 -7.00
C TYR A 199 16.38 15.91 -7.35
N LYS A 200 15.73 15.25 -6.38
CA LYS A 200 15.07 13.95 -6.55
C LYS A 200 13.72 14.06 -7.25
N VAL A 201 13.13 15.25 -7.29
CA VAL A 201 11.76 15.50 -7.76
C VAL A 201 11.64 16.63 -8.78
N GLN A 202 12.74 17.35 -9.09
CA GLN A 202 12.74 18.47 -10.04
C GLN A 202 12.22 18.11 -11.46
N HIS A 203 12.25 16.84 -11.84
CA HIS A 203 11.70 16.36 -13.12
C HIS A 203 10.19 16.12 -13.11
N VAL A 204 9.55 16.18 -11.94
CA VAL A 204 8.12 15.88 -11.75
C VAL A 204 7.27 17.10 -12.13
N PRO A 205 6.37 17.01 -13.12
CA PRO A 205 5.59 18.16 -13.60
C PRO A 205 4.59 18.74 -12.59
N SER A 206 4.06 17.91 -11.67
CA SER A 206 3.05 18.32 -10.69
C SER A 206 3.47 17.88 -9.29
N ILE A 207 3.87 18.82 -8.45
CA ILE A 207 4.14 18.57 -7.03
C ILE A 207 3.08 19.30 -6.22
N ILE A 208 2.26 18.54 -5.49
CA ILE A 208 1.19 19.05 -4.64
C ILE A 208 1.63 18.84 -3.19
N VAL A 209 1.69 19.92 -2.41
CA VAL A 209 2.05 19.86 -0.98
C VAL A 209 1.02 20.61 -0.14
N GLU A 210 0.25 19.87 0.65
CA GLU A 210 -0.90 20.40 1.39
C GLU A 210 -0.88 19.98 2.87
N ASN A 211 -1.44 20.81 3.75
CA ASN A 211 -1.64 20.49 5.18
C ASN A 211 -0.37 20.02 5.95
N CYS A 212 0.82 20.44 5.53
CA CYS A 212 2.06 20.14 6.25
C CYS A 212 2.31 21.19 7.35
N HIS A 213 2.47 20.72 8.59
CA HIS A 213 2.57 21.57 9.78
C HIS A 213 3.78 21.20 10.63
N GLU A 214 4.17 22.09 11.56
CA GLU A 214 5.17 21.75 12.57
C GLU A 214 4.66 20.60 13.43
N VAL A 215 5.53 19.63 13.73
CA VAL A 215 5.19 18.51 14.59
C VAL A 215 5.14 19.04 16.02
N THR A 216 3.95 19.43 16.49
CA THR A 216 3.73 19.64 17.92
C THR A 216 3.59 18.26 18.57
N PRO A 217 4.45 17.91 19.55
CA PRO A 217 4.23 16.70 20.32
C PRO A 217 2.86 16.80 20.99
N ILE A 218 1.93 15.89 20.66
CA ILE A 218 0.71 15.73 21.45
C ILE A 218 1.16 15.11 22.78
N ILE A 219 1.58 15.95 23.72
CA ILE A 219 1.74 15.54 25.10
C ILE A 219 0.32 15.30 25.62
N LEU A 220 -0.14 14.05 25.56
CA LEU A 220 -1.28 13.59 26.33
C LEU A 220 -0.91 13.71 27.80
N ARG A 221 -1.12 14.90 28.38
CA ARG A 221 -1.15 15.07 29.84
C ARG A 221 -2.39 14.33 30.33
N LEU A 222 -2.22 13.06 30.68
CA LEU A 222 -3.12 12.38 31.60
C LEU A 222 -3.08 13.19 32.90
N LYS A 223 -4.12 14.01 33.12
CA LYS A 223 -4.44 14.48 34.47
C LYS A 223 -4.92 13.25 35.23
N LEU A 224 -4.06 12.74 36.12
CA LEU A 224 -4.50 11.91 37.25
C LEU A 224 -5.41 12.76 38.16
#